data_AF-A0A936Q9R0-F1
#
_entry.id   AF-A0A936Q9R0-F1
#
_cell.length_a   1.000
_cell.length_b   1.000
_cell.length_c   1.000
_cell.angle_alpha   90.00
_cell.angle_beta   90.00
_cell.angle_gamma   90.00
#
_symmetry.space_group_name_H-M   'P 1'
#
loop_
_entity.id
_entity.type
_entity.pdbx_description
1 polymer ?
#
loop_
_entity_poly.entity_id
_entity_poly.type
_entity_poly.pdbx_seq_one_letter_code
_entity_poly.pdbx_strand_id
1 'polypeptide(L)'
;MSHDRSHYKGSCRASARDLLKQLQQEFEVIGEHRPLAIGIDKQLLAHQPEINRKLLRSALGMHTRSVRYLKALQNSSQRFNLDGSVSGETSEEQRALASKELHERFKKRAEEHKAAQAAKEKAEKEAKAGQERLEKLNQLASKFSRK
;
A
#
# COMPACT_ATOMS: atom_id res chain seq x y z
N MET A 1 9.74 19.18 25.64
CA MET A 1 10.87 18.80 24.77
C MET A 1 11.33 17.41 25.18
N SER A 2 10.73 16.37 24.60
CA SER A 2 11.12 14.97 24.80
C SER A 2 11.04 14.27 23.46
N HIS A 3 12.05 14.47 22.61
CA HIS A 3 12.21 13.63 21.42
C HIS A 3 12.91 12.36 21.89
N ASP A 4 12.09 11.36 22.18
CA ASP A 4 12.49 10.00 22.49
C ASP A 4 13.47 9.51 21.42
N ARG A 5 14.72 9.36 21.84
CA ARG A 5 15.85 8.89 21.04
C ARG A 5 15.78 7.35 20.99
N SER A 6 14.70 6.80 20.43
CA SER A 6 14.60 5.36 20.19
C SER A 6 15.44 4.97 18.97
N HIS A 7 16.62 4.46 19.29
CA HIS A 7 17.44 3.58 18.48
C HIS A 7 16.64 2.68 17.52
N TYR A 8 16.66 2.97 16.20
CA TYR A 8 16.35 1.97 15.19
C TYR A 8 17.58 1.09 14.94
N LYS A 9 17.80 0.18 15.89
CA LYS A 9 18.69 -0.98 15.72
C LYS A 9 18.02 -1.95 14.76
N GLY A 10 18.44 -1.94 13.49
CA GLY A 10 17.84 -2.78 12.45
C GLY A 10 18.54 -2.70 11.09
N SER A 11 19.86 -2.81 11.04
CA SER A 11 20.54 -3.18 9.79
C SER A 11 20.21 -4.64 9.48
N CYS A 12 19.08 -4.90 8.81
CA CYS A 12 18.82 -6.17 8.14
C CYS A 12 17.86 -5.95 6.95
N ARG A 13 18.45 -5.83 5.74
CA ARG A 13 17.77 -5.65 4.43
C ARG A 13 16.78 -4.48 4.41
N ALA A 14 17.28 -3.25 4.27
CA ALA A 14 16.43 -2.09 3.98
C ALA A 14 15.51 -2.39 2.79
N SER A 15 14.22 -2.63 3.08
CA SER A 15 13.22 -2.88 2.06
C SER A 15 12.81 -1.55 1.44
N ALA A 16 12.48 -1.55 0.16
CA ALA A 16 12.00 -0.33 -0.52
C ALA A 16 10.73 0.27 0.16
N ARG A 17 9.98 -0.54 0.92
CA ARG A 17 8.85 -0.07 1.73
C ARG A 17 9.28 0.67 3.00
N ASP A 18 10.33 0.21 3.67
CA ASP A 18 10.82 0.83 4.91
C ASP A 18 11.47 2.17 4.60
N LEU A 19 12.26 2.21 3.52
CA LEU A 19 12.79 3.47 2.98
C LEU A 19 11.67 4.45 2.65
N LEU A 20 10.59 4.00 2.01
CA LEU A 20 9.45 4.85 1.71
C LEU A 20 8.81 5.42 2.98
N LYS A 21 8.66 4.61 4.04
CA LYS A 21 8.10 5.07 5.31
C LYS A 21 8.98 6.13 5.98
N GLN A 22 10.30 5.94 5.96
CA GLN A 22 11.25 6.93 6.49
C GLN A 22 11.11 8.25 5.72
N LEU A 23 11.09 8.21 4.39
CA LEU A 23 10.90 9.39 3.54
C LEU A 23 9.55 10.08 3.79
N GLN A 24 8.49 9.34 4.11
CA GLN A 24 7.18 9.90 4.45
C GLN A 24 7.15 10.61 5.81
N GLN A 25 7.99 10.19 6.76
CA GLN A 25 8.11 10.83 8.07
C GLN A 25 8.98 12.10 8.00
N GLU A 26 9.98 12.09 7.13
CA GLU A 26 10.93 13.18 6.99
C GLU A 26 10.42 14.29 6.07
N PHE A 27 9.69 13.93 4.99
CA PHE A 27 9.16 14.88 4.02
C PHE A 27 7.63 14.83 4.00
N GLU A 28 6.99 15.91 4.47
CA GLU A 28 5.53 16.04 4.50
C GLU A 28 4.90 15.89 3.11
N VAL A 29 5.56 16.41 2.06
CA VAL A 29 5.12 16.30 0.67
C VAL A 29 4.94 14.83 0.24
N ILE A 30 5.84 13.95 0.69
CA ILE A 30 5.78 12.50 0.42
C ILE A 30 4.78 11.82 1.38
N GLY A 31 4.72 12.25 2.65
CA GLY A 31 3.76 11.75 3.63
C GLY A 31 2.30 11.97 3.21
N GLU A 32 1.99 13.16 2.71
CA GLU A 32 0.66 13.56 2.24
C GLU A 32 0.34 13.09 0.81
N HIS A 33 1.31 12.46 0.13
CA HIS A 33 1.19 12.03 -1.26
C HIS A 33 0.92 13.17 -2.25
N ARG A 34 1.45 14.37 -1.99
CA ARG A 34 1.33 15.49 -2.93
C ARG A 34 2.05 15.17 -4.25
N PRO A 35 1.57 15.67 -5.40
CA PRO A 35 2.24 15.40 -6.67
C PRO A 35 3.66 15.91 -6.70
N LEU A 36 4.59 14.99 -6.96
CA LEU A 36 6.01 15.27 -6.85
C LEU A 36 6.53 15.92 -8.14
N ALA A 37 7.53 16.77 -7.95
CA ALA A 37 8.34 17.34 -9.02
C ALA A 37 9.00 16.24 -9.87
N ILE A 38 9.23 16.54 -11.15
CA ILE A 38 9.99 15.66 -12.03
C ILE A 38 11.44 15.68 -11.57
N GLY A 39 12.02 14.50 -11.32
CA GLY A 39 13.41 14.41 -10.83
C GLY A 39 13.56 14.52 -9.31
N ILE A 40 12.48 14.31 -8.55
CA ILE A 40 12.51 14.29 -7.06
C ILE A 40 13.54 13.30 -6.50
N ASP A 41 13.87 12.25 -7.26
CA ASP A 41 14.91 11.28 -6.91
C ASP A 41 16.30 11.92 -6.83
N LYS A 42 16.60 12.91 -7.68
CA LYS A 42 17.87 13.64 -7.65
C LYS A 42 17.95 14.55 -6.43
N GLN A 43 16.86 15.24 -6.09
CA GLN A 43 16.80 16.06 -4.88
C GLN A 43 16.98 15.19 -3.64
N LEU A 44 16.28 14.07 -3.56
CA LEU A 44 16.41 13.13 -2.44
C LEU A 44 17.84 12.59 -2.29
N LEU A 45 18.52 12.27 -3.39
CA LEU A 45 19.92 11.84 -3.37
C LEU A 45 20.89 12.96 -2.98
N ALA A 46 20.55 14.23 -3.28
CA ALA A 46 21.35 15.36 -2.86
C ALA A 46 21.25 15.61 -1.35
N HIS A 47 20.06 15.43 -0.76
CA HIS A 47 19.87 15.52 0.70
C HIS A 47 20.44 14.29 1.43
N GLN A 48 20.29 13.09 0.86
CA GLN A 48 20.72 11.83 1.46
C GLN A 48 21.48 10.96 0.45
N PRO A 49 22.79 11.20 0.28
CA PRO A 49 23.62 10.45 -0.67
C PRO A 49 23.84 8.98 -0.24
N GLU A 50 23.61 8.66 1.03
CA GLU A 50 23.73 7.32 1.60
C GLU A 50 22.66 6.33 1.05
N ILE A 51 21.58 6.84 0.43
CA ILE A 51 20.50 5.99 -0.09
C ILE A 51 20.91 5.33 -1.42
N ASN A 52 20.69 4.02 -1.51
CA ASN A 52 20.84 3.30 -2.77
C ASN A 52 19.78 3.73 -3.81
N ARG A 53 20.24 4.29 -4.93
CA ARG A 53 19.40 4.74 -6.07
C ARG A 53 18.39 3.71 -6.56
N LYS A 54 18.75 2.41 -6.58
CA LYS A 54 17.85 1.33 -7.02
C LYS A 54 16.68 1.17 -6.05
N LEU A 55 16.98 1.15 -4.75
CA LEU A 55 15.95 1.07 -3.71
C LEU A 55 15.05 2.30 -3.69
N LEU A 56 15.63 3.50 -3.86
CA LEU A 56 14.89 4.75 -3.97
C LEU A 56 13.91 4.73 -5.15
N ARG A 57 14.36 4.28 -6.32
CA ARG A 57 13.50 4.18 -7.51
C ARG A 57 12.37 3.17 -7.31
N SER A 58 12.65 2.05 -6.65
CA SER A 58 11.60 1.08 -6.28
C SER A 58 10.61 1.66 -5.27
N ALA A 59 11.08 2.39 -4.26
CA ALA A 59 10.25 3.05 -3.25
C ALA A 59 9.32 4.10 -3.88
N LEU A 60 9.88 5.00 -4.70
CA LEU A 60 9.14 6.02 -5.44
C LEU A 60 8.19 5.40 -6.47
N GLY A 61 8.59 4.30 -7.12
CA GLY A 61 7.73 3.55 -8.02
C GLY A 61 6.50 2.97 -7.32
N MET A 62 6.64 2.48 -6.08
CA MET A 62 5.49 2.06 -5.26
C MET A 62 4.63 3.25 -4.84
N HIS A 63 5.25 4.36 -4.48
CA HIS A 63 4.54 5.58 -4.06
C HIS A 63 3.68 6.15 -5.18
N THR A 64 4.24 6.34 -6.37
CA THR A 64 3.54 6.92 -7.54
C THR A 64 2.43 6.03 -8.09
N ARG A 65 2.54 4.70 -7.90
CA ARG A 65 1.48 3.72 -8.25
C ARG A 65 0.41 3.57 -7.17
N SER A 66 0.53 4.27 -6.04
CA SER A 66 -0.45 4.22 -4.96
C SER A 66 -1.71 4.98 -5.34
N VAL A 67 -2.86 4.43 -4.93
CA VAL A 67 -4.18 5.08 -5.11
C VAL A 67 -4.21 6.47 -4.46
N ARG A 68 -3.54 6.65 -3.32
CA ARG A 68 -3.49 7.97 -2.64
C ARG A 68 -2.79 9.01 -3.51
N TYR A 69 -1.70 8.64 -4.16
CA TYR A 69 -0.95 9.51 -5.06
C TYR A 69 -1.76 9.85 -6.32
N LEU A 70 -2.40 8.86 -6.95
CA LEU A 70 -3.26 9.12 -8.12
C LEU A 70 -4.42 10.06 -7.81
N LYS A 71 -5.02 9.96 -6.62
CA LYS A 71 -6.07 10.89 -6.16
C LYS A 71 -5.53 12.31 -5.96
N ALA A 72 -4.37 12.45 -5.31
CA ALA A 72 -3.75 13.75 -5.14
C ALA A 72 -3.39 14.38 -6.48
N LEU A 73 -2.86 13.58 -7.43
CA LEU A 73 -2.54 13.99 -8.79
C LEU A 73 -3.77 14.44 -9.58
N GLN A 74 -4.92 13.80 -9.39
CA GLN A 74 -6.17 14.21 -10.01
C GLN A 74 -6.66 15.57 -9.49
N ASN A 75 -6.51 15.83 -8.20
CA ASN A 75 -7.07 17.01 -7.54
C ASN A 75 -6.18 18.26 -7.62
N SER A 76 -4.87 18.11 -7.79
CA SER A 76 -3.96 19.24 -7.82
C SER A 76 -3.38 19.51 -9.20
N SER A 77 -3.40 20.78 -9.61
CA SER A 77 -2.82 21.25 -10.86
C SER A 77 -1.31 21.56 -10.78
N GLN A 78 -0.70 21.41 -9.60
CA GLN A 78 0.68 21.82 -9.33
C GLN A 78 1.49 20.65 -8.76
N ARG A 79 2.79 20.66 -9.05
CA ARG A 79 3.79 19.71 -8.53
C ARG A 79 4.67 20.40 -7.51
N PHE A 80 5.04 19.68 -6.46
CA PHE A 80 5.80 20.19 -5.34
C PHE A 80 7.19 19.54 -5.29
N ASN A 81 8.21 20.36 -5.01
CA ASN A 81 9.53 19.90 -4.61
C ASN A 81 9.53 19.39 -3.16
N LEU A 82 10.66 18.85 -2.70
CA LEU A 82 10.83 18.44 -1.29
C LEU A 82 10.65 19.61 -0.31
N ASP A 83 11.04 20.82 -0.72
CA ASP A 83 10.91 22.04 0.08
C ASP A 83 9.49 22.64 0.05
N GLY A 84 8.54 22.00 -0.64
CA GLY A 84 7.17 22.51 -0.80
C GLY A 84 7.02 23.63 -1.84
N SER A 85 8.09 23.99 -2.56
CA SER A 85 8.03 24.94 -3.67
C SER A 85 7.37 24.32 -4.91
N VAL A 86 6.64 25.13 -5.68
CA VAL A 86 5.98 24.69 -6.91
C VAL A 86 7.05 24.49 -8.00
N SER A 87 7.17 23.27 -8.49
CA SER A 87 8.18 22.89 -9.49
C SER A 87 7.63 22.78 -10.92
N GLY A 88 6.33 23.00 -11.10
CA GLY A 88 5.67 22.93 -12.40
C GLY A 88 4.20 22.54 -12.30
N GLU A 89 3.51 22.64 -13.42
CA GLU A 89 2.07 22.36 -13.52
C GLU A 89 1.81 20.92 -14.02
N THR A 90 0.69 20.34 -13.56
CA THR A 90 0.19 19.06 -14.04
C THR A 90 -0.86 19.33 -15.11
N SER A 91 -0.52 19.02 -16.37
CA SER A 91 -1.44 19.16 -17.51
C SER A 91 -2.72 18.35 -17.28
N GLU A 92 -3.84 18.84 -17.81
CA GLU A 92 -5.16 18.21 -17.67
C GLU A 92 -5.17 16.78 -18.20
N GLU A 93 -4.41 16.52 -19.26
CA GLU A 93 -4.25 15.18 -19.84
C GLU A 93 -3.67 14.19 -18.82
N GLN A 94 -2.71 14.63 -18.01
CA GLN A 94 -2.10 13.79 -16.98
C GLN A 94 -3.09 13.51 -15.84
N ARG A 95 -3.94 14.49 -15.50
CA ARG A 95 -5.04 14.32 -14.53
C ARG A 95 -6.09 13.34 -15.04
N ALA A 96 -6.45 13.43 -16.32
CA ALA A 96 -7.40 12.52 -16.96
C ALA A 96 -6.86 11.08 -17.03
N LEU A 97 -5.59 10.90 -17.40
CA LEU A 97 -4.93 9.59 -17.40
C LEU A 97 -4.88 8.98 -15.99
N ALA A 98 -4.57 9.79 -14.97
CA ALA A 98 -4.56 9.33 -13.58
C ALA A 98 -5.95 8.88 -13.11
N SER A 99 -7.00 9.62 -13.47
CA SER A 99 -8.39 9.27 -13.18
C SER A 99 -8.80 7.94 -13.85
N LYS A 100 -8.41 7.75 -15.12
CA LYS A 100 -8.70 6.51 -15.86
C LYS A 100 -8.00 5.30 -15.23
N GLU A 101 -6.70 5.40 -14.93
CA GLU A 101 -5.94 4.34 -14.26
C GLU A 101 -6.53 4.01 -12.88
N LEU A 102 -6.98 5.04 -12.15
CA LEU A 102 -7.65 4.86 -10.87
C LEU A 102 -8.95 4.06 -11.04
N HIS A 103 -9.81 4.43 -11.98
CA HIS A 103 -11.08 3.74 -12.23
C HIS A 103 -10.88 2.25 -12.55
N GLU A 104 -9.96 1.94 -13.46
CA GLU A 104 -9.63 0.56 -13.84
C GLU A 104 -9.13 -0.26 -12.64
N ARG A 105 -8.29 0.34 -11.79
CA ARG A 105 -7.78 -0.33 -10.57
C ARG A 105 -8.86 -0.56 -9.54
N PHE A 106 -9.74 0.41 -9.32
CA PHE A 106 -10.85 0.24 -8.38
C PHE A 106 -11.80 -0.87 -8.84
N LYS A 107 -12.10 -0.92 -10.15
CA LYS A 107 -12.92 -2.00 -10.74
C LYS A 107 -12.27 -3.36 -10.52
N LYS A 108 -10.99 -3.51 -10.87
CA LYS A 108 -10.26 -4.77 -10.68
C LYS A 108 -10.22 -5.21 -9.21
N ARG A 109 -9.94 -4.28 -8.30
CA ARG A 109 -9.86 -4.58 -6.86
C ARG A 109 -11.22 -4.94 -6.26
N ALA A 110 -12.31 -4.32 -6.74
CA ALA A 110 -13.66 -4.67 -6.32
C ALA A 110 -14.00 -6.11 -6.71
N GLU A 111 -13.64 -6.54 -7.91
CA GLU A 111 -13.83 -7.92 -8.38
C GLU A 111 -12.98 -8.92 -7.57
N GLU A 112 -11.70 -8.61 -7.33
CA GLU A 112 -10.83 -9.44 -6.48
C GLU A 112 -11.37 -9.56 -5.05
N HIS A 113 -11.90 -8.48 -4.48
CA HIS A 113 -12.49 -8.50 -3.13
C HIS A 113 -13.76 -9.33 -3.07
N LYS A 114 -14.66 -9.20 -4.05
CA LYS A 114 -15.87 -10.04 -4.15
C LYS A 114 -15.49 -11.52 -4.28
N ALA A 115 -14.51 -11.84 -5.12
CA ALA A 115 -14.01 -13.21 -5.27
C ALA A 115 -13.42 -13.76 -3.96
N ALA A 116 -12.63 -12.95 -3.24
CA ALA A 116 -12.07 -13.33 -1.95
C ALA A 116 -13.15 -13.52 -0.87
N GLN A 117 -14.19 -12.68 -0.84
CA GLN A 117 -15.32 -12.84 0.09
C GLN A 117 -16.12 -14.11 -0.23
N ALA A 118 -16.46 -14.35 -1.50
CA ALA A 118 -17.15 -15.56 -1.90
C ALA A 118 -16.35 -16.84 -1.57
N ALA A 119 -15.01 -16.80 -1.73
CA ALA A 119 -14.15 -17.91 -1.34
C ALA A 119 -14.14 -18.14 0.19
N LYS A 120 -14.08 -17.06 0.98
CA LYS A 120 -14.15 -17.15 2.45
C LYS A 120 -15.50 -17.71 2.92
N GLU A 121 -16.61 -17.24 2.37
CA GLU A 121 -17.94 -17.73 2.72
C GLU A 121 -18.13 -19.21 2.36
N LYS A 122 -17.61 -19.65 1.21
CA LYS A 122 -17.61 -21.07 0.84
C LYS A 122 -16.78 -21.91 1.81
N ALA A 123 -15.56 -21.47 2.12
CA ALA A 123 -14.69 -22.16 3.07
C ALA A 123 -15.31 -22.24 4.48
N GLU A 124 -16.00 -21.18 4.93
CA GLU A 124 -16.69 -21.18 6.22
C GLU A 124 -17.90 -22.12 6.23
N LYS A 125 -18.70 -22.16 5.15
CA LYS A 125 -19.81 -23.10 5.01
C LYS A 125 -19.34 -24.56 4.98
N GLU A 126 -18.25 -24.84 4.26
CA GLU A 126 -17.64 -26.17 4.21
C GLU A 126 -17.07 -26.58 5.57
N ALA A 127 -16.41 -25.66 6.28
CA ALA A 127 -15.91 -25.91 7.63
C ALA A 127 -17.05 -26.22 8.61
N LYS A 128 -18.14 -25.44 8.59
CA LYS A 128 -19.34 -25.68 9.42
C LYS A 128 -20.00 -27.01 9.10
N ALA A 129 -20.20 -27.32 7.81
CA ALA A 129 -20.77 -28.61 7.39
C ALA A 129 -19.87 -29.80 7.79
N GLY A 130 -18.55 -29.63 7.73
CA GLY A 130 -17.57 -30.62 8.21
C GLY A 130 -17.67 -30.86 9.71
N GLN A 131 -17.79 -29.80 10.52
CA GLN A 131 -17.97 -29.89 11.97
C GLN A 131 -19.27 -30.63 12.32
N GLU A 132 -20.40 -30.24 11.72
CA GLU A 132 -21.68 -30.90 11.96
C GLU A 132 -21.66 -32.39 11.58
N ARG A 133 -20.95 -32.74 10.49
CA ARG A 133 -20.78 -34.13 10.06
C ARG A 133 -19.96 -34.93 11.07
N LEU A 134 -18.87 -34.37 11.58
CA LEU A 134 -18.04 -35.00 12.61
C LEU A 134 -18.83 -35.21 13.91
N GLU A 135 -19.62 -34.22 14.33
CA GLU A 135 -20.49 -34.33 15.51
C GLU A 135 -21.53 -35.44 15.34
N LYS A 136 -22.20 -35.51 14.19
CA LYS A 136 -23.18 -36.57 13.88
C LYS A 136 -22.53 -37.96 13.90
N LEU A 137 -21.32 -38.10 13.35
CA LEU A 137 -20.56 -39.36 13.37
C LEU A 137 -20.21 -39.77 14.81
N ASN A 138 -19.74 -38.84 15.63
CA ASN A 138 -19.44 -39.09 17.05
C ASN A 138 -20.69 -39.49 17.85
N GLN A 139 -21.82 -38.83 17.61
CA GLN A 139 -23.09 -39.21 18.24
C GLN A 139 -23.49 -40.63 17.90
N LEU A 140 -23.38 -41.04 16.63
CA LEU A 140 -23.67 -42.42 16.21
C LEU A 140 -22.71 -43.41 16.90
N ALA A 141 -21.40 -43.15 16.88
CA ALA A 141 -20.42 -44.00 17.53
C ALA A 141 -20.72 -44.21 19.03
N SER A 142 -21.10 -43.15 19.75
CA SER A 142 -21.47 -43.21 21.17
C SER A 142 -22.75 -44.01 21.47
N LYS A 143 -23.66 -44.12 20.48
CA LYS A 143 -24.90 -44.89 20.60
C LYS A 143 -24.66 -46.39 20.36
N PHE A 144 -23.71 -46.74 19.50
CA PHE A 144 -23.37 -48.13 19.19
C PHE A 144 -22.30 -48.75 20.12
N SER A 145 -21.54 -47.94 20.88
CA SER A 145 -20.56 -48.44 21.86
C SER A 145 -21.14 -48.78 23.24
N ARG A 146 -22.41 -48.43 23.50
CA ARG A 146 -23.15 -48.84 24.70
C ARG A 146 -23.78 -50.21 24.48
N LYS A 147 -22.98 -51.26 24.41
CA LYS A 147 -23.43 -52.66 24.50
C LYS A 147 -22.35 -53.53 25.10
#